data_AF-A0A7S2Y7U1-F1
#
_entry.id   AF-A0A7S2Y7U1-F1
#
_cell.length_a   1.000
_cell.length_b   1.000
_cell.length_c   1.000
_cell.angle_alpha   90.00
_cell.angle_beta   90.00
_cell.angle_gamma   90.00
#
_symmetry.space_group_name_H-M   'P 1'
#
loop_
_entity.id
_entity.type
_entity.pdbx_description
1 polymer ?
#
loop_
_entity_poly.entity_id
_entity_poly.type
_entity_poly.pdbx_seq_one_letter_code
_entity_poly.pdbx_strand_id
1 'polypeptide(L)'
;FFSDKVKSLALTFIIGGPFVALLLWIIKAGGEYFYIYVWGFLFCFSLFMMTIVPTVIMPLFNKYEPLQEGSLKTRVFELAGQLKYPLTKLFVMDGSKRSAHSNAFMFGFGSNRRIVLFDTLLT
;
A
#
# COMPACT_ATOMS: atom_id res chain seq x y z
N PHE A 1 16.31 -10.04 -5.71
CA PHE A 1 17.22 -8.87 -5.77
C PHE A 1 17.25 -8.19 -7.14
N PHE A 2 17.84 -8.80 -8.19
CA PHE A 2 17.93 -8.13 -9.51
C PHE A 2 16.57 -7.87 -10.16
N SER A 3 15.66 -8.87 -10.13
CA SER A 3 14.27 -8.69 -10.58
C SER A 3 13.56 -7.55 -9.86
N ASP A 4 13.80 -7.39 -8.55
CA ASP A 4 13.19 -6.31 -7.76
C ASP A 4 13.73 -4.94 -8.16
N LYS A 5 15.03 -4.83 -8.46
CA LYS A 5 15.61 -3.58 -8.96
C LYS A 5 14.99 -3.17 -10.30
N VAL A 6 14.83 -4.12 -11.22
CA VAL A 6 14.21 -3.87 -12.53
C VAL A 6 12.74 -3.46 -12.36
N LYS A 7 11.97 -4.18 -11.54
CA LYS A 7 10.58 -3.83 -11.21
C LYS A 7 10.47 -2.43 -10.58
N SER A 8 11.35 -2.12 -9.63
CA SER A 8 11.38 -0.82 -8.97
C SER A 8 11.73 0.29 -9.95
N LEU A 9 12.70 0.08 -10.84
CA LEU A 9 13.09 1.07 -11.84
C LEU A 9 11.94 1.32 -12.83
N ALA A 10 11.32 0.26 -13.34
CA ALA A 10 10.17 0.36 -14.23
C ALA A 10 9.01 1.12 -13.56
N LEU A 11 8.70 0.79 -12.30
CA LEU A 11 7.66 1.47 -11.54
C LEU A 11 7.96 2.96 -11.33
N THR A 12 9.22 3.31 -11.04
CA THR A 12 9.66 4.71 -10.92
C THR A 12 9.42 5.48 -12.21
N PHE A 13 9.70 4.90 -13.38
CA PHE A 13 9.42 5.58 -14.65
C PHE A 13 7.91 5.64 -14.97
N ILE A 14 7.17 4.55 -14.73
CA ILE A 14 5.74 4.46 -15.04
C ILE A 14 4.91 5.40 -14.15
N ILE A 15 5.27 5.56 -12.88
CA ILE A 15 4.55 6.45 -11.96
C ILE A 15 5.20 7.83 -11.92
N GLY A 16 6.51 7.89 -11.72
CA GLY A 16 7.26 9.13 -11.56
C GLY A 16 7.33 9.96 -12.84
N GLY A 17 7.44 9.34 -14.01
CA GLY A 17 7.46 10.05 -15.29
C GLY A 17 6.19 10.87 -15.53
N PRO A 18 5.00 10.23 -15.55
CA PRO A 18 3.73 10.95 -15.65
C PRO A 18 3.50 11.94 -14.51
N PHE A 19 3.88 11.59 -13.28
CA PHE A 19 3.77 12.49 -12.13
C PHE A 19 4.56 13.79 -12.34
N VAL A 20 5.83 13.70 -12.72
CA VAL A 20 6.68 14.87 -12.98
C VAL A 20 6.17 15.65 -14.19
N ALA A 21 5.76 14.98 -15.26
CA ALA A 21 5.22 15.62 -16.46
C ALA A 21 3.96 16.45 -16.14
N LEU A 22 3.02 15.88 -15.38
CA LEU A 22 1.80 16.56 -14.93
C LEU A 22 2.13 17.70 -13.96
N LEU A 23 3.04 17.50 -13.01
CA LEU A 23 3.46 18.54 -12.08
C LEU A 23 4.05 19.75 -12.81
N LEU A 24 4.96 19.52 -13.77
CA LEU A 24 5.55 20.59 -14.58
C LEU A 24 4.51 21.28 -15.45
N TRP A 25 3.55 20.53 -16.00
CA TRP A 25 2.45 21.09 -16.78
C TRP A 25 1.57 22.00 -15.91
N ILE A 26 1.21 21.59 -14.69
CA ILE A 26 0.44 22.41 -13.74
C ILE A 26 1.21 23.68 -13.37
N ILE A 27 2.52 23.58 -13.13
CA ILE A 27 3.35 24.75 -12.82
C ILE A 27 3.35 25.74 -14.00
N LYS A 28 3.50 25.25 -15.23
CA LYS A 28 3.51 26.10 -16.43
C LYS A 28 2.14 26.71 -16.75
N ALA A 29 1.06 25.97 -16.53
CA ALA A 29 -0.30 26.41 -16.86
C ALA A 29 -0.99 27.20 -15.73
N GLY A 30 -0.53 27.06 -14.48
CA GLY A 30 -1.22 27.54 -13.28
C GLY A 30 -1.13 29.05 -12.99
N GLY A 31 -0.34 29.80 -13.76
CA GLY A 31 -0.21 31.25 -13.62
C GLY A 31 0.26 31.69 -12.23
N GLU A 32 -0.22 32.84 -11.73
CA GLU A 32 0.17 33.38 -10.41
C GLU A 32 -0.24 32.47 -9.23
N TYR A 33 -1.30 31.68 -9.40
CA TYR A 33 -1.84 30.78 -8.37
C TYR A 33 -1.42 29.32 -8.54
N PHE A 34 -0.37 29.05 -9.33
CA PHE A 34 0.10 27.68 -9.62
C PHE A 34 0.29 26.82 -8.37
N TYR A 35 0.73 27.42 -7.25
CA TYR A 35 0.99 26.73 -6.00
C TYR A 35 -0.26 26.08 -5.40
N ILE A 36 -1.45 26.66 -5.59
CA ILE A 36 -2.73 26.08 -5.12
C ILE A 36 -3.06 24.82 -5.93
N TYR A 37 -2.90 24.88 -7.25
CA TYR A 37 -3.14 23.74 -8.13
C TYR A 37 -2.13 22.62 -7.90
N VAL A 38 -0.85 22.97 -7.70
CA VAL A 38 0.18 22.01 -7.31
C VAL A 38 -0.15 21.35 -5.97
N TRP A 39 -0.54 22.13 -4.97
CA TRP A 39 -0.93 21.60 -3.67
C TRP A 39 -2.10 20.63 -3.79
N GLY A 40 -3.17 21.01 -4.49
CA GLY A 40 -4.32 20.14 -4.71
C GLY A 40 -3.96 18.85 -5.45
N PHE A 41 -3.12 18.95 -6.48
CA PHE A 41 -2.59 17.78 -7.18
C PHE A 41 -1.78 16.85 -6.27
N LEU A 42 -0.82 17.39 -5.52
CA LEU A 42 -0.01 16.61 -4.59
C LEU A 42 -0.85 15.95 -3.50
N PHE A 43 -1.84 16.67 -2.96
CA PHE A 43 -2.78 16.14 -1.98
C PHE A 43 -3.57 14.96 -2.56
N CYS A 44 -4.23 15.15 -3.70
CA CYS A 44 -5.00 14.10 -4.37
C CYS A 44 -4.12 12.90 -4.76
N PHE A 45 -2.92 13.14 -5.29
CA PHE A 45 -1.96 12.10 -5.64
C PHE A 45 -1.52 11.32 -4.40
N SER A 46 -1.28 11.98 -3.26
CA SER A 46 -0.89 11.32 -2.02
C SER A 46 -1.98 10.39 -1.48
N LEU A 47 -3.25 10.84 -1.49
CA LEU A 47 -4.41 10.02 -1.10
C LEU A 47 -4.58 8.81 -2.02
N PHE A 48 -4.40 9.01 -3.32
CA PHE A 48 -4.46 7.93 -4.30
C PHE A 48 -3.35 6.90 -4.04
N MET A 49 -2.11 7.36 -3.85
CA MET A 49 -0.97 6.49 -3.59
C MET A 49 -1.08 5.73 -2.27
N MET A 50 -1.67 6.31 -1.22
CA MET A 50 -1.96 5.59 0.03
C MET A 50 -2.79 4.32 -0.18
N THR A 51 -3.66 4.30 -1.19
CA THR A 51 -4.46 3.11 -1.53
C THR A 51 -3.71 2.20 -2.50
N ILE A 52 -3.13 2.77 -3.57
CA ILE A 52 -2.49 2.00 -4.65
C ILE A 52 -1.24 1.26 -4.19
N VAL A 53 -0.44 1.87 -3.32
CA VAL A 53 0.81 1.26 -2.82
C VAL A 53 0.55 -0.10 -2.19
N PRO A 54 -0.31 -0.25 -1.16
CA PRO A 54 -0.56 -1.55 -0.56
C PRO A 54 -1.40 -2.51 -1.42
N THR A 55 -2.26 -2.01 -2.32
CA THR A 55 -3.15 -2.88 -3.10
C THR A 55 -2.53 -3.41 -4.39
N VAL A 56 -1.64 -2.65 -5.03
CA VAL A 56 -1.09 -2.97 -6.36
C VAL A 56 0.42 -3.07 -6.29
N ILE A 57 1.10 -2.08 -5.70
CA ILE A 57 2.56 -2.03 -5.73
C ILE A 57 3.16 -3.13 -4.86
N MET A 58 2.76 -3.25 -3.59
CA MET A 58 3.34 -4.24 -2.69
C MET A 58 3.16 -5.70 -3.15
N PRO A 59 1.98 -6.12 -3.67
CA PRO A 59 1.80 -7.47 -4.23
C PRO A 59 2.69 -7.80 -5.45
N LEU A 60 3.26 -6.81 -6.14
CA LEU A 60 4.23 -7.06 -7.22
C LEU A 60 5.62 -7.46 -6.71
N PHE A 61 5.94 -7.11 -5.45
CA PHE A 61 7.23 -7.36 -4.82
C PHE A 61 7.21 -8.49 -3.80
N ASN A 62 6.07 -8.72 -3.14
CA ASN A 62 5.89 -9.71 -2.10
C ASN A 62 4.66 -10.55 -2.39
N LYS A 63 4.66 -11.81 -1.95
CA LYS A 63 3.53 -12.73 -2.10
C LYS A 63 2.54 -12.46 -0.98
N TYR A 64 1.29 -12.21 -1.36
CA TYR A 64 0.18 -12.04 -0.43
C TYR A 64 -0.69 -13.28 -0.48
N GLU A 65 -0.79 -13.98 0.63
CA GLU A 65 -1.66 -15.14 0.78
C GLU A 65 -2.73 -14.87 1.84
N PRO A 66 -3.99 -15.24 1.62
CA PRO A 66 -4.99 -15.18 2.70
C PRO A 66 -4.51 -16.00 3.89
N LEU A 67 -4.67 -15.48 5.11
CA LEU A 67 -4.36 -16.26 6.31
C LEU A 67 -5.25 -17.51 6.31
N GLN A 68 -4.61 -18.67 6.54
CA GLN A 68 -5.28 -19.96 6.61
C GLN A 68 -6.36 -19.95 7.72
N GLU A 69 -7.41 -20.74 7.50
CA GLU A 69 -8.43 -20.94 8.53
C GLU A 69 -7.81 -21.56 9.78
N GLY A 70 -8.18 -21.03 10.95
CA GLY A 70 -7.62 -21.47 12.21
C GLY A 70 -7.95 -20.53 13.37
N SER A 71 -7.53 -20.93 14.58
CA SER A 71 -7.84 -20.19 15.81
C SER A 71 -7.35 -18.75 15.79
N LEU A 72 -6.17 -18.48 15.19
CA LEU A 72 -5.63 -17.13 15.06
C LEU A 72 -6.54 -16.24 14.21
N LYS A 73 -6.94 -16.72 13.03
CA LYS A 73 -7.81 -15.98 12.12
C LYS A 73 -9.13 -15.64 12.82
N THR A 74 -9.77 -16.63 13.44
CA THR A 74 -11.02 -16.45 14.17
C THR A 74 -10.88 -15.40 15.27
N ARG A 75 -9.85 -15.49 16.12
CA ARG A 75 -9.62 -14.51 17.21
C ARG A 75 -9.40 -13.09 16.70
N VAL A 76 -8.67 -12.93 15.59
CA VAL A 76 -8.45 -11.61 14.98
C VAL A 76 -9.76 -11.03 14.45
N PHE A 77 -10.59 -11.83 13.79
CA PHE A 77 -11.91 -11.39 13.33
C PHE A 77 -12.86 -11.07 14.47
N GLU A 78 -12.87 -11.87 15.55
CA GLU A 78 -13.65 -11.60 16.76
C GLU A 78 -13.25 -10.28 17.41
N LEU A 79 -11.94 -10.05 17.59
CA LEU A 79 -11.43 -8.80 18.13
C LEU A 79 -11.77 -7.60 17.24
N ALA A 80 -11.63 -7.74 15.92
CA ALA A 80 -12.04 -6.71 14.98
C ALA A 80 -13.54 -6.41 15.10
N GLY A 81 -14.37 -7.44 15.26
CA GLY A 81 -15.81 -7.31 15.50
C GLY A 81 -16.14 -6.56 16.78
N GLN A 82 -15.47 -6.90 17.89
CA GLN A 82 -15.62 -6.20 19.18
C GLN A 82 -15.27 -4.71 19.08
N LEU A 83 -14.21 -4.39 18.33
CA LEU A 83 -13.77 -3.01 18.09
C LEU A 83 -14.55 -2.30 16.99
N LYS A 84 -15.57 -2.95 16.40
CA LYS A 84 -16.32 -2.44 15.23
C LYS A 84 -15.40 -2.03 14.07
N TYR A 85 -14.24 -2.68 13.96
CA TYR A 85 -13.30 -2.48 12.87
C TYR A 85 -13.78 -3.33 11.68
N PRO A 86 -14.11 -2.72 10.52
CA PRO A 86 -14.68 -3.43 9.38
C PRO A 86 -13.58 -4.21 8.62
N LEU A 87 -13.01 -5.23 9.28
CA LEU A 87 -12.01 -6.12 8.70
C LEU A 87 -12.67 -6.99 7.64
N THR A 88 -12.24 -6.86 6.40
CA THR A 88 -12.73 -7.69 5.30
C THR A 88 -11.83 -8.89 5.04
N LYS A 89 -10.50 -8.68 5.09
CA LYS A 89 -9.51 -9.70 4.74
C LYS A 89 -8.26 -9.61 5.62
N LEU A 90 -7.72 -10.77 5.93
CA LEU A 90 -6.48 -10.94 6.69
C LEU A 90 -5.50 -11.73 5.82
N PHE A 91 -4.31 -11.18 5.62
CA PHE A 91 -3.28 -11.74 4.75
C PHE A 91 -2.00 -12.03 5.52
N VAL A 92 -1.23 -13.00 5.02
CA VAL A 92 0.17 -13.23 5.35
C VAL A 92 1.03 -12.80 4.17
N MET A 93 2.11 -12.08 4.46
CA MET A 93 3.11 -11.68 3.49
C MET A 93 4.45 -12.35 3.80
N ASP A 94 5.17 -12.76 2.74
CA ASP A 94 6.49 -13.40 2.83
C ASP A 94 7.63 -12.41 3.17
N GLY A 95 7.52 -11.76 4.32
CA GLY A 95 8.51 -10.80 4.85
C GLY A 95 9.89 -11.42 5.07
N SER A 96 9.94 -12.72 5.41
CA SER A 96 11.15 -13.50 5.59
C SER A 96 12.11 -13.47 4.39
N LYS A 97 11.60 -13.31 3.16
CA LYS A 97 12.44 -13.17 1.95
C LYS A 97 13.28 -11.90 1.93
N ARG A 98 12.93 -10.90 2.75
CA ARG A 98 13.57 -9.57 2.76
C ARG A 98 14.37 -9.36 4.04
N SER A 99 13.86 -9.79 5.19
CA SER A 99 14.55 -9.69 6.48
C SER A 99 13.92 -10.61 7.51
N ALA A 100 14.62 -10.81 8.64
CA ALA A 100 14.10 -11.53 9.80
C ALA A 100 13.19 -10.67 10.70
N HIS A 101 12.85 -9.44 10.31
CA HIS A 101 12.02 -8.56 11.13
C HIS A 101 10.55 -8.96 11.04
N SER A 102 9.90 -9.03 12.20
CA SER A 102 8.46 -9.26 12.31
C SER A 102 7.72 -7.92 12.28
N ASN A 103 6.62 -7.84 11.52
CA ASN A 103 5.78 -6.66 11.46
C ASN A 103 4.34 -7.03 11.10
N ALA A 104 3.42 -6.11 11.32
CA ALA A 104 2.05 -6.16 10.87
C ALA A 104 1.57 -4.75 10.52
N PHE A 105 0.75 -4.62 9.49
CA PHE A 105 0.16 -3.33 9.14
C PHE A 105 -1.27 -3.49 8.68
N MET A 106 -2.01 -2.38 8.78
CA MET A 106 -3.39 -2.29 8.34
C MET A 106 -3.49 -1.27 7.22
N PHE A 107 -4.35 -1.54 6.23
CA PHE A 107 -4.59 -0.61 5.14
C PHE A 107 -5.99 -0.79 4.56
N GLY A 108 -6.39 0.15 3.69
CA GLY A 108 -7.70 0.15 3.06
C GLY A 108 -8.59 1.28 3.55
N PHE A 109 -9.59 1.60 2.75
CA PHE A 109 -10.47 2.76 2.97
C PHE A 109 -11.90 2.30 3.28
N GLY A 110 -12.56 3.03 4.18
CA GLY A 110 -13.96 2.78 4.55
C GLY A 110 -14.20 1.38 5.11
N SER A 111 -15.07 0.61 4.45
CA SER A 111 -15.49 -0.74 4.83
C SER A 111 -14.57 -1.86 4.31
N ASN A 112 -13.58 -1.55 3.48
CA ASN A 112 -12.68 -2.54 2.89
C ASN A 112 -11.30 -2.52 3.57
N ARG A 113 -11.30 -2.62 4.91
CA ARG A 113 -10.06 -2.61 5.68
C ARG A 113 -9.43 -4.00 5.71
N ARG A 114 -8.12 -4.03 5.59
CA ARG A 114 -7.31 -5.25 5.47
C ARG A 114 -6.17 -5.19 6.48
N ILE A 115 -5.78 -6.36 6.96
CA ILE A 115 -4.61 -6.52 7.83
C ILE A 115 -3.64 -7.48 7.14
N VAL A 116 -2.35 -7.16 7.22
CA VAL A 116 -1.27 -8.00 6.71
C VAL A 116 -0.32 -8.30 7.84
N LEU A 117 -0.08 -9.60 8.05
CA LEU A 117 0.90 -10.11 9.01
C LEU A 117 2.12 -10.60 8.25
N PHE A 118 3.31 -10.40 8.79
CA PHE A 118 4.51 -11.00 8.23
C PHE A 118 4.57 -12.46 8.68
N ASP A 119 5.05 -13.35 7.82
CA ASP A 119 5.33 -14.75 8.16
C ASP A 119 6.29 -14.89 9.35
N THR A 120 7.28 -14.01 9.45
CA THR A 120 8.21 -13.89 10.60
C THR A 120 7.55 -13.52 11.92
N LEU A 121 6.29 -13.06 11.92
CA LEU A 121 5.52 -12.82 13.14
C LEU A 121 4.79 -14.09 13.62
N LEU A 122 4.55 -15.03 12.72
CA LEU A 122 3.79 -16.25 12.98
C LEU A 122 4.70 -17.45 13.28
N THR A 123 6.02 -17.27 13.15
CA THR A 123 7.05 -18.29 13.37
C THR A 123 7.80 -17.93 14.65
#